data_AF-A0A7J2RJI7-F1
#
_entry.id   AF-A0A7J2RJI7-F1
#
_cell.length_a   1.000
_cell.length_b   1.000
_cell.length_c   1.000
_cell.angle_alpha   90.00
_cell.angle_beta   90.00
_cell.angle_gamma   90.00
#
_symmetry.space_group_name_H-M   'P 1'
#
loop_
_entity.id
_entity.type
_entity.pdbx_description
1 polymer ?
#
loop_
_entity_poly.entity_id
_entity_poly.type
_entity_poly.pdbx_seq_one_letter_code
_entity_poly.pdbx_strand_id
1 'polypeptide(L)'
;MANLSNVKGINSRQIKLLQESGISTAEALAMSPGNVVAGIDGLGDKTAKKLIWNARTALGMTEFISAEKINDNVEYITTGSSGLNKILGGGFQTGKLTEVYGPFKSGKTNLAHSISVTCQLPVKDGGLNGNVAYIDTENTFSPEKIKRIAKRFGLDPTEALARIFTARIYSSDHQIQMIQKAETLCKERGVRLIIIDSLMALLRSEYVGIGKLAPRQALLNNIIHTLSRIAETYNCGVLLTNQVSVKMMGMFSSNDAIGGNIVAHGCHFRVMFKTKGFSSNNSLKRRAIIVDAPDLPPEECEFFITAAGVADTDKVDILDTPGLDFEVEKLYEEEGSTSESQDSNLISVKGIGKGTVEGLGALGIISVIDLVNADPDDLSSKLSGASSKTVLEWQKNAKASGLVKA
;
A
#
# COMPACT_ATOMS: atom_id res chain seq x y z
N MET A 1 -29.88 -2.14 1.59
CA MET A 1 -29.97 -0.73 1.18
C MET A 1 -31.35 -0.45 0.66
N ALA A 2 -31.92 0.71 0.99
CA ALA A 2 -33.24 1.14 0.58
C ALA A 2 -33.23 1.70 -0.85
N ASN A 3 -34.22 1.31 -1.65
CA ASN A 3 -34.37 1.82 -3.00
C ASN A 3 -34.79 3.30 -2.98
N LEU A 4 -34.33 4.06 -3.98
CA LEU A 4 -34.74 5.46 -4.17
C LEU A 4 -36.26 5.62 -4.30
N SER A 5 -36.96 4.62 -4.82
CA SER A 5 -38.44 4.60 -4.93
C SER A 5 -39.15 4.76 -3.58
N ASN A 6 -38.48 4.46 -2.47
CA ASN A 6 -39.04 4.59 -1.13
C ASN A 6 -39.00 6.05 -0.61
N VAL A 7 -38.29 6.94 -1.31
CA VAL A 7 -38.21 8.36 -0.94
C VAL A 7 -39.50 9.06 -1.36
N LYS A 8 -40.23 9.60 -0.38
CA LYS A 8 -41.51 10.27 -0.63
C LYS A 8 -41.37 11.41 -1.64
N GLY A 9 -42.22 11.42 -2.66
CA GLY A 9 -42.33 12.51 -3.63
C GLY A 9 -41.20 12.58 -4.67
N ILE A 10 -40.38 11.53 -4.78
CA ILE A 10 -39.46 11.35 -5.91
C ILE A 10 -40.22 10.77 -7.11
N ASN A 11 -39.86 11.17 -8.33
CA ASN A 11 -40.44 10.62 -9.56
C ASN A 11 -39.40 9.84 -10.39
N SER A 12 -39.86 9.05 -11.37
CA SER A 12 -39.01 8.17 -12.18
C SER A 12 -37.91 8.91 -12.95
N ARG A 13 -38.17 10.15 -13.39
CA ARG A 13 -37.15 11.00 -14.06
C ARG A 13 -36.04 11.38 -13.09
N GLN A 14 -36.39 11.81 -11.87
CA GLN A 14 -35.42 12.17 -10.84
C GLN A 14 -34.60 10.96 -10.39
N ILE A 15 -35.22 9.78 -10.25
CA ILE A 15 -34.51 8.54 -9.93
C ILE A 15 -33.44 8.26 -10.99
N LYS A 16 -33.80 8.36 -12.28
CA LYS A 16 -32.86 8.13 -13.38
C LYS A 16 -31.68 9.11 -13.34
N LEU A 17 -31.95 10.40 -13.19
CA LEU A 17 -30.90 11.43 -13.10
C LEU A 17 -29.94 11.19 -11.93
N LEU A 18 -30.47 10.82 -10.76
CA LEU A 18 -29.66 10.50 -9.58
C LEU A 18 -28.79 9.27 -9.84
N GLN A 19 -29.36 8.20 -10.41
CA GLN A 19 -28.64 6.97 -10.74
C GLN A 19 -27.53 7.20 -11.76
N GLU A 20 -27.80 7.98 -12.82
CA GLU A 20 -26.80 8.37 -13.82
C GLU A 20 -25.67 9.22 -13.22
N SER A 21 -25.94 9.91 -12.12
CA SER A 21 -24.96 10.69 -11.34
C SER A 21 -24.30 9.89 -10.20
N GLY A 22 -24.51 8.57 -10.14
CA GLY A 22 -23.94 7.68 -9.11
C GLY A 22 -24.71 7.59 -7.80
N ILE A 23 -25.73 8.44 -7.58
CA ILE A 23 -26.57 8.42 -6.38
C ILE A 23 -27.70 7.43 -6.62
N SER A 24 -27.53 6.21 -6.15
CA SER A 24 -28.37 5.10 -6.59
C SER A 24 -29.18 4.42 -5.48
N THR A 25 -29.05 4.87 -4.23
CA THR A 25 -29.77 4.39 -3.03
C THR A 25 -30.32 5.55 -2.22
N ALA A 26 -31.31 5.28 -1.36
CA ALA A 26 -31.85 6.30 -0.46
C ALA A 26 -30.80 6.78 0.56
N GLU A 27 -29.93 5.88 1.01
CA GLU A 27 -28.81 6.18 1.90
C GLU A 27 -27.80 7.12 1.24
N ALA A 28 -27.39 6.83 -0.01
CA ALA A 28 -26.49 7.69 -0.76
C ALA A 28 -27.08 9.10 -0.96
N LEU A 29 -28.38 9.19 -1.27
CA LEU A 29 -29.08 10.47 -1.38
C LEU A 29 -29.15 11.22 -0.04
N ALA A 30 -29.46 10.52 1.06
CA ALA A 30 -29.56 11.13 2.39
C ALA A 30 -28.22 11.68 2.88
N MET A 31 -27.12 11.00 2.56
CA MET A 31 -25.75 11.40 2.90
C MET A 31 -25.13 12.42 1.93
N SER A 32 -25.77 12.69 0.79
CA SER A 32 -25.22 13.59 -0.23
C SER A 32 -25.29 15.07 0.18
N PRO A 33 -24.26 15.87 -0.14
CA PRO A 33 -24.31 17.32 0.01
C PRO A 33 -25.37 17.95 -0.90
N GLY A 34 -26.05 18.99 -0.39
CA GLY A 34 -27.11 19.69 -1.13
C GLY A 34 -26.63 20.30 -2.44
N ASN A 35 -25.43 20.86 -2.47
CA ASN A 35 -24.83 21.44 -3.68
C ASN A 35 -24.49 20.38 -4.75
N VAL A 36 -24.09 19.18 -4.34
CA VAL A 36 -23.80 18.07 -5.27
C VAL A 36 -25.10 17.64 -5.97
N VAL A 37 -26.17 17.42 -5.21
CA VAL A 37 -27.47 17.03 -5.76
C VAL A 37 -28.10 18.17 -6.56
N ALA A 38 -27.96 19.42 -6.10
CA ALA A 38 -28.47 20.58 -6.81
C ALA A 38 -27.76 20.83 -8.15
N GLY A 39 -26.48 20.44 -8.26
CA GLY A 39 -25.68 20.53 -9.47
C GLY A 39 -26.04 19.50 -10.55
N ILE A 40 -26.91 18.52 -10.25
CA ILE A 40 -27.43 17.59 -11.26
C ILE A 40 -28.44 18.34 -12.13
N ASP A 41 -28.16 18.35 -13.43
CA ASP A 41 -28.98 19.02 -14.43
C ASP A 41 -30.45 18.57 -14.35
N GLY A 42 -31.33 19.52 -14.01
CA GLY A 42 -32.77 19.30 -13.90
C GLY A 42 -33.31 19.05 -12.49
N LEU A 43 -32.48 18.99 -11.44
CA LEU A 43 -32.96 18.98 -10.05
C LEU A 43 -33.09 20.40 -9.47
N GLY A 44 -31.99 21.15 -9.42
CA GLY A 44 -31.93 22.47 -8.78
C GLY A 44 -32.03 22.43 -7.25
N ASP A 45 -31.70 23.55 -6.59
CA ASP A 45 -31.49 23.61 -5.13
C ASP A 45 -32.73 23.24 -4.30
N LYS A 46 -33.90 23.77 -4.65
CA LYS A 46 -35.15 23.51 -3.91
C LYS A 46 -35.54 22.03 -3.97
N THR A 47 -35.40 21.40 -5.13
CA THR A 47 -35.70 19.97 -5.31
C THR A 47 -34.68 19.12 -4.56
N ALA A 48 -33.39 19.43 -4.68
CA ALA A 48 -32.31 18.72 -4.00
C ALA A 48 -32.54 18.68 -2.48
N LYS A 49 -32.77 19.85 -1.85
CA LYS A 49 -33.07 19.95 -0.41
C LYS A 49 -34.26 19.09 -0.01
N LYS A 50 -35.35 19.13 -0.78
CA LYS A 50 -36.57 18.35 -0.52
C LYS A 50 -36.32 16.84 -0.63
N LEU A 51 -35.62 16.40 -1.67
CA LEU A 51 -35.32 14.98 -1.89
C LEU A 51 -34.40 14.43 -0.80
N ILE A 52 -33.35 15.16 -0.43
CA ILE A 52 -32.43 14.79 0.65
C ILE A 52 -33.17 14.71 1.98
N TRP A 53 -34.01 15.71 2.31
CA TRP A 53 -34.81 15.71 3.53
C TRP A 53 -35.75 14.50 3.61
N ASN A 54 -36.44 14.20 2.51
CA ASN A 54 -37.36 13.07 2.46
C ASN A 54 -36.61 11.73 2.58
N ALA A 55 -35.41 11.62 2.01
CA ALA A 55 -34.56 10.44 2.15
C ALA A 55 -34.12 10.25 3.61
N ARG A 56 -33.63 11.32 4.27
CA ARG A 56 -33.27 11.30 5.71
C ARG A 56 -34.44 10.93 6.59
N THR A 57 -35.62 11.47 6.31
CA THR A 57 -36.85 11.15 7.05
C THR A 57 -37.21 9.67 6.90
N ALA A 58 -37.13 9.12 5.69
CA ALA A 58 -37.42 7.71 5.42
C ALA A 58 -36.43 6.76 6.12
N LEU A 59 -35.21 7.22 6.39
CA LEU A 59 -34.15 6.47 7.09
C LEU A 59 -34.07 6.77 8.59
N GLY A 60 -34.96 7.61 9.13
CA GLY A 60 -34.94 7.99 10.56
C GLY A 60 -33.74 8.85 10.98
N MET A 61 -33.11 9.55 10.05
CA MET A 61 -31.92 10.38 10.29
C MET A 61 -32.23 11.83 10.70
N THR A 62 -33.47 12.14 11.05
CA THR A 62 -33.91 13.51 11.38
C THR A 62 -33.94 13.81 12.87
N GLU A 63 -33.82 12.78 13.71
CA GLU A 63 -33.92 12.89 15.16
C GLU A 63 -32.55 12.62 15.81
N PHE A 64 -32.31 13.25 16.96
CA PHE A 64 -31.21 12.85 17.83
C PHE A 64 -31.55 11.52 18.52
N ILE A 65 -30.59 10.60 18.59
CA ILE A 65 -30.73 9.32 19.30
C ILE A 65 -29.82 9.29 20.53
N SER A 66 -30.18 8.46 21.52
CA SER A 66 -29.29 8.15 22.65
C SER A 66 -28.04 7.43 22.16
N ALA A 67 -26.88 7.73 22.74
CA ALA A 67 -25.62 7.06 22.42
C ALA A 67 -25.67 5.53 22.62
N GLU A 68 -26.50 5.06 23.56
CA GLU A 68 -26.76 3.62 23.78
C GLU A 68 -27.35 2.91 22.55
N LYS A 69 -28.06 3.66 21.69
CA LYS A 69 -28.69 3.12 20.47
C LYS A 69 -27.78 3.17 19.26
N ILE A 70 -26.56 3.71 19.39
CA ILE A 70 -25.59 3.72 18.31
C ILE A 70 -25.15 2.28 18.05
N ASN A 71 -25.37 1.82 16.82
CA ASN A 71 -24.84 0.56 16.33
C ASN A 71 -24.02 0.88 15.08
N ASP A 72 -22.69 0.92 15.23
CA ASP A 72 -21.78 1.33 14.16
C ASP A 72 -21.64 0.27 13.06
N ASN A 73 -22.22 -0.94 13.24
CA ASN A 73 -22.12 -2.06 12.29
C ASN A 73 -20.69 -2.27 11.73
N VAL A 74 -19.67 -2.03 12.56
CA VAL A 74 -18.27 -2.16 12.14
C VAL A 74 -17.94 -3.64 11.94
N GLU A 75 -17.50 -3.96 10.74
CA GLU A 75 -16.98 -5.28 10.38
C GLU A 75 -15.46 -5.16 10.16
N TYR A 76 -14.75 -6.27 10.24
CA TYR A 76 -13.28 -6.29 10.25
C TYR A 76 -12.73 -7.16 9.13
N ILE A 77 -11.69 -6.66 8.46
CA ILE A 77 -10.87 -7.41 7.52
C ILE A 77 -9.52 -7.71 8.17
N THR A 78 -9.15 -8.99 8.27
CA THR A 78 -7.84 -9.38 8.81
C THR A 78 -6.72 -8.82 7.95
N THR A 79 -5.69 -8.27 8.59
CA THR A 79 -4.48 -7.76 7.91
C THR A 79 -3.52 -8.88 7.50
N GLY A 80 -3.76 -10.11 7.97
CA GLY A 80 -2.82 -11.23 7.84
C GLY A 80 -1.74 -11.27 8.92
N SER A 81 -1.74 -10.32 9.86
CA SER A 81 -0.90 -10.27 11.05
C SER A 81 -1.77 -10.06 12.29
N SER A 82 -1.64 -10.94 13.28
CA SER A 82 -2.31 -10.83 14.57
C SER A 82 -1.88 -9.58 15.34
N GLY A 83 -0.60 -9.20 15.25
CA GLY A 83 -0.10 -7.96 15.85
C GLY A 83 -0.77 -6.71 15.27
N LEU A 84 -0.87 -6.64 13.93
CA LEU A 84 -1.56 -5.54 13.26
C LEU A 84 -3.06 -5.53 13.55
N ASN A 85 -3.72 -6.70 13.56
CA ASN A 85 -5.14 -6.81 13.91
C ASN A 85 -5.39 -6.29 15.33
N LYS A 86 -4.52 -6.65 16.29
CA LYS A 86 -4.65 -6.21 17.67
C LYS A 86 -4.61 -4.69 17.80
N ILE A 87 -3.59 -4.04 17.23
CA ILE A 87 -3.46 -2.57 17.36
C ILE A 87 -4.54 -1.80 16.58
N LEU A 88 -5.25 -2.46 15.64
CA LEU A 88 -6.39 -1.92 14.90
C LEU A 88 -7.74 -2.27 15.55
N GLY A 89 -7.74 -2.84 16.77
CA GLY A 89 -8.97 -3.16 17.49
C GLY A 89 -9.72 -4.38 16.95
N GLY A 90 -9.02 -5.29 16.27
CA GLY A 90 -9.58 -6.54 15.72
C GLY A 90 -9.26 -6.78 14.25
N GLY A 91 -8.87 -5.74 13.50
CA GLY A 91 -8.57 -5.79 12.08
C GLY A 91 -8.83 -4.46 11.40
N PHE A 92 -8.75 -4.44 10.07
CA PHE A 92 -9.06 -3.27 9.28
C PHE A 92 -10.57 -3.02 9.25
N GLN A 93 -11.02 -1.85 9.74
CA GLN A 93 -12.43 -1.57 10.01
C GLN A 93 -13.19 -1.08 8.77
N THR A 94 -14.42 -1.56 8.58
CA THR A 94 -15.37 -1.01 7.60
C THR A 94 -16.03 0.27 8.10
N GLY A 95 -16.65 1.03 7.18
CA GLY A 95 -17.35 2.28 7.52
C GLY A 95 -16.41 3.44 7.83
N LYS A 96 -15.10 3.21 7.87
CA LYS A 96 -14.08 4.17 8.30
C LYS A 96 -12.95 4.28 7.29
N LEU A 97 -12.27 5.43 7.34
CA LEU A 97 -11.08 5.73 6.54
C LEU A 97 -9.83 5.48 7.36
N THR A 98 -8.93 4.66 6.82
CA THR A 98 -7.63 4.39 7.43
C THR A 98 -6.52 4.90 6.51
N GLU A 99 -5.75 5.87 7.00
CA GLU A 99 -4.50 6.29 6.38
C GLU A 99 -3.36 5.40 6.88
N VAL A 100 -2.60 4.82 5.95
CA VAL A 100 -1.31 4.18 6.25
C VAL A 100 -0.21 4.98 5.57
N TYR A 101 0.65 5.60 6.37
CA TYR A 101 1.68 6.48 5.86
C TYR A 101 3.08 6.11 6.34
N GLY A 102 4.10 6.47 5.58
CA GLY A 102 5.48 6.13 5.89
C GLY A 102 6.43 6.36 4.72
N PRO A 103 7.75 6.25 4.94
CA PRO A 103 8.74 6.40 3.89
C PRO A 103 8.57 5.36 2.78
N PHE A 104 9.26 5.55 1.66
CA PHE A 104 9.31 4.54 0.60
C PHE A 104 9.80 3.18 1.15
N LYS A 105 9.34 2.07 0.55
CA LYS A 105 9.63 0.69 1.00
C LYS A 105 9.19 0.32 2.44
N SER A 106 8.39 1.15 3.12
CA SER A 106 7.87 0.87 4.47
C SER A 106 6.79 -0.23 4.54
N GLY A 107 6.20 -0.64 3.42
CA GLY A 107 5.24 -1.76 3.38
C GLY A 107 3.79 -1.43 3.07
N LYS A 108 3.48 -0.16 2.78
CA LYS A 108 2.10 0.31 2.53
C LYS A 108 1.38 -0.47 1.43
N THR A 109 1.96 -0.54 0.23
CA THR A 109 1.45 -1.33 -0.89
C THR A 109 1.38 -2.83 -0.59
N ASN A 110 2.27 -3.36 0.27
CA ASN A 110 2.19 -4.76 0.68
C ASN A 110 0.99 -5.03 1.59
N LEU A 111 0.65 -4.09 2.48
CA LEU A 111 -0.59 -4.15 3.23
C LEU A 111 -1.79 -4.07 2.27
N ALA A 112 -1.80 -3.10 1.36
CA ALA A 112 -2.87 -2.93 0.36
C ALA A 112 -3.15 -4.22 -0.43
N HIS A 113 -2.11 -4.87 -0.96
CA HIS A 113 -2.25 -6.17 -1.61
C HIS A 113 -2.76 -7.27 -0.66
N SER A 114 -2.28 -7.30 0.58
CA SER A 114 -2.68 -8.33 1.56
C SER A 114 -4.16 -8.21 1.90
N ILE A 115 -4.63 -7.01 2.23
CA ILE A 115 -6.04 -6.79 2.56
C ILE A 115 -6.98 -6.91 1.35
N SER A 116 -6.45 -6.71 0.13
CA SER A 116 -7.22 -6.97 -1.11
C SER A 116 -7.61 -8.44 -1.26
N VAL A 117 -6.80 -9.34 -0.72
CA VAL A 117 -7.08 -10.78 -0.74
C VAL A 117 -7.89 -11.18 0.48
N THR A 118 -7.50 -10.75 1.68
CA THR A 118 -8.19 -11.16 2.90
C THR A 118 -9.62 -10.62 3.02
N CYS A 119 -9.95 -9.50 2.36
CA CYS A 119 -11.32 -9.00 2.22
C CYS A 119 -12.26 -10.04 1.58
N GLN A 120 -11.73 -10.89 0.71
CA GLN A 120 -12.50 -11.89 -0.04
C GLN A 120 -12.77 -13.16 0.76
N LEU A 121 -12.08 -13.35 1.89
CA LEU A 121 -12.26 -14.52 2.75
C LEU A 121 -13.67 -14.56 3.37
N PRO A 122 -14.14 -15.74 3.77
CA PRO A 122 -15.35 -15.87 4.58
C PRO A 122 -15.27 -15.05 5.87
N VAL A 123 -16.42 -14.61 6.37
CA VAL A 123 -16.53 -13.85 7.63
C VAL A 123 -15.92 -14.60 8.81
N LYS A 124 -16.14 -15.92 8.88
CA LYS A 124 -15.55 -16.80 9.90
C LYS A 124 -14.01 -16.82 9.90
N ASP A 125 -13.39 -16.49 8.77
CA ASP A 125 -11.94 -16.50 8.56
C ASP A 125 -11.37 -15.06 8.58
N GLY A 126 -12.19 -14.07 8.99
CA GLY A 126 -11.80 -12.67 9.13
C GLY A 126 -11.84 -11.85 7.84
N GLY A 127 -12.53 -12.32 6.80
CA GLY A 127 -12.86 -11.52 5.61
C GLY A 127 -14.31 -11.06 5.59
N LEU A 128 -14.79 -10.60 4.43
CA LEU A 128 -16.16 -10.11 4.25
C LEU A 128 -16.89 -10.77 3.07
N ASN A 129 -16.30 -11.79 2.45
CA ASN A 129 -16.71 -12.30 1.14
C ASN A 129 -16.89 -11.18 0.10
N GLY A 130 -16.18 -10.06 0.26
CA GLY A 130 -16.39 -8.84 -0.51
C GLY A 130 -15.41 -8.68 -1.65
N ASN A 131 -15.79 -7.90 -2.67
CA ASN A 131 -14.89 -7.53 -3.76
C ASN A 131 -14.11 -6.26 -3.41
N VAL A 132 -13.10 -5.94 -4.23
CA VAL A 132 -12.17 -4.82 -3.96
C VAL A 132 -12.13 -3.86 -5.13
N ALA A 133 -12.13 -2.56 -4.86
CA ALA A 133 -11.78 -1.52 -5.82
C ALA A 133 -10.39 -0.98 -5.51
N TYR A 134 -9.44 -1.13 -6.44
CA TYR A 134 -8.05 -0.70 -6.29
C TYR A 134 -7.73 0.45 -7.25
N ILE A 135 -7.53 1.64 -6.71
CA ILE A 135 -7.18 2.84 -7.47
C ILE A 135 -5.67 3.04 -7.35
N ASP A 136 -4.96 2.68 -8.42
CA ASP A 136 -3.49 2.70 -8.48
C ASP A 136 -2.99 3.97 -9.18
N THR A 137 -2.39 4.86 -8.41
CA THR A 137 -1.83 6.14 -8.91
C THR A 137 -0.32 6.07 -9.12
N GLU A 138 0.36 5.07 -8.54
CA GLU A 138 1.82 4.91 -8.60
C GLU A 138 2.26 3.74 -9.52
N ASN A 139 1.31 3.02 -10.10
CA ASN A 139 1.55 1.83 -10.92
C ASN A 139 2.30 0.72 -10.16
N THR A 140 1.83 0.40 -8.96
CA THR A 140 2.45 -0.56 -8.05
C THR A 140 1.67 -1.86 -7.88
N PHE A 141 0.47 -1.95 -8.46
CA PHE A 141 -0.36 -3.16 -8.38
C PHE A 141 0.32 -4.35 -9.06
N SER A 142 0.43 -5.48 -8.33
CA SER A 142 1.11 -6.69 -8.81
C SER A 142 0.18 -7.91 -8.79
N PRO A 143 -0.31 -8.37 -9.96
CA PRO A 143 -1.12 -9.58 -10.04
C PRO A 143 -0.42 -10.82 -9.45
N GLU A 144 0.88 -10.98 -9.69
CA GLU A 144 1.67 -12.10 -9.16
C GLU A 144 1.77 -12.06 -7.62
N LYS A 145 1.81 -10.86 -7.03
CA LYS A 145 1.75 -10.72 -5.57
C LYS A 145 0.38 -11.17 -5.04
N ILE A 146 -0.71 -10.77 -5.68
CA ILE A 146 -2.07 -11.20 -5.32
C ILE A 146 -2.19 -12.72 -5.37
N LYS A 147 -1.74 -13.37 -6.46
CA LYS A 147 -1.79 -14.83 -6.59
C LYS A 147 -1.08 -15.56 -5.43
N ARG A 148 0.11 -15.09 -5.04
CA ARG A 148 0.87 -15.65 -3.91
C ARG A 148 0.13 -15.49 -2.57
N ILE A 149 -0.49 -14.34 -2.34
CA ILE A 149 -1.26 -14.08 -1.13
C ILE A 149 -2.54 -14.94 -1.13
N ALA A 150 -3.23 -15.07 -2.26
CA ALA A 150 -4.42 -15.91 -2.41
C ALA A 150 -4.14 -17.37 -2.00
N LYS A 151 -3.04 -17.96 -2.51
CA LYS A 151 -2.61 -19.31 -2.13
C LYS A 151 -2.38 -19.48 -0.64
N ARG A 152 -1.70 -18.51 0.00
CA ARG A 152 -1.47 -18.54 1.45
C ARG A 152 -2.78 -18.66 2.22
N PHE A 153 -3.83 -17.97 1.78
CA PHE A 153 -5.13 -18.00 2.43
C PHE A 153 -6.09 -19.04 1.82
N GLY A 154 -5.60 -19.97 0.99
CA GLY A 154 -6.40 -21.06 0.42
C GLY A 154 -7.45 -20.62 -0.61
N LEU A 155 -7.29 -19.44 -1.22
CA LEU A 155 -8.16 -18.94 -2.27
C LEU A 155 -7.61 -19.31 -3.66
N ASP A 156 -8.52 -19.53 -4.62
CA ASP A 156 -8.13 -19.69 -6.02
C ASP A 156 -7.51 -18.38 -6.55
N PRO A 157 -6.27 -18.41 -7.07
CA PRO A 157 -5.60 -17.19 -7.54
C PRO A 157 -6.31 -16.46 -8.68
N THR A 158 -7.02 -17.19 -9.54
CA THR A 158 -7.71 -16.62 -10.71
C THR A 158 -9.00 -15.94 -10.28
N GLU A 159 -9.78 -16.59 -9.41
CA GLU A 159 -10.96 -16.00 -8.79
C GLU A 159 -10.58 -14.78 -7.95
N ALA A 160 -9.50 -14.88 -7.16
CA ALA A 160 -9.04 -13.78 -6.32
C ALA A 160 -8.68 -12.53 -7.12
N LEU A 161 -8.06 -12.70 -8.30
CA LEU A 161 -7.78 -11.60 -9.23
C LEU A 161 -9.05 -11.04 -9.87
N ALA A 162 -9.98 -11.90 -10.30
CA ALA A 162 -11.23 -11.47 -10.93
C ALA A 162 -12.13 -10.62 -10.01
N ARG A 163 -11.94 -10.74 -8.70
CA ARG A 163 -12.69 -10.01 -7.66
C ARG A 163 -12.02 -8.70 -7.22
N ILE A 164 -10.90 -8.33 -7.83
CA ILE A 164 -10.21 -7.06 -7.63
C ILE A 164 -10.35 -6.19 -8.89
N PHE A 165 -11.16 -5.14 -8.80
CA PHE A 165 -11.35 -4.16 -9.87
C PHE A 165 -10.28 -3.08 -9.74
N THR A 166 -9.28 -3.09 -10.63
CA THR A 166 -8.18 -2.13 -10.62
C THR A 166 -8.29 -1.10 -11.74
N ALA A 167 -7.89 0.14 -11.47
CA ALA A 167 -7.77 1.20 -12.47
C ALA A 167 -6.44 1.93 -12.29
N ARG A 168 -5.67 2.05 -13.39
CA ARG A 168 -4.48 2.90 -13.43
C ARG A 168 -4.88 4.35 -13.67
N ILE A 169 -4.46 5.23 -12.77
CA ILE A 169 -4.85 6.64 -12.78
C ILE A 169 -3.69 7.50 -13.26
N TYR A 170 -4.01 8.53 -14.05
CA TYR A 170 -3.03 9.38 -14.71
C TYR A 170 -3.17 10.87 -14.37
N SER A 171 -4.29 11.28 -13.74
CA SER A 171 -4.49 12.66 -13.29
C SER A 171 -5.40 12.74 -12.06
N SER A 172 -5.37 13.86 -11.33
CA SER A 172 -6.25 14.09 -10.18
C SER A 172 -7.73 14.10 -10.56
N ASP A 173 -8.10 14.64 -11.73
CA ASP A 173 -9.46 14.55 -12.26
C ASP A 173 -9.90 13.11 -12.52
N HIS A 174 -9.02 12.29 -13.12
CA HIS A 174 -9.29 10.87 -13.35
C HIS A 174 -9.45 10.12 -12.02
N GLN A 175 -8.67 10.48 -10.99
CA GLN A 175 -8.80 9.91 -9.64
C GLN A 175 -10.20 10.14 -9.06
N ILE A 176 -10.73 11.35 -9.16
CA ILE A 176 -12.08 11.70 -8.65
C ILE A 176 -13.16 10.93 -9.41
N GLN A 177 -13.03 10.84 -10.73
CA GLN A 177 -13.96 10.05 -11.55
C GLN A 177 -13.96 8.57 -11.13
N MET A 178 -12.80 7.99 -10.84
CA MET A 178 -12.72 6.59 -10.42
C MET A 178 -13.26 6.36 -9.00
N ILE A 179 -13.13 7.33 -8.10
CA ILE A 179 -13.79 7.28 -6.78
C ILE A 179 -15.30 7.25 -6.94
N GLN A 180 -15.87 8.04 -7.86
CA GLN A 180 -17.31 8.00 -8.15
C GLN A 180 -17.72 6.64 -8.74
N LYS A 181 -16.92 6.05 -9.63
CA LYS A 181 -17.20 4.69 -10.14
C LYS A 181 -17.06 3.61 -9.08
N ALA A 182 -16.17 3.78 -8.10
CA ALA A 182 -16.05 2.86 -6.97
C ALA A 182 -17.34 2.79 -6.15
N GLU A 183 -18.07 3.89 -6.01
CA GLU A 183 -19.41 3.89 -5.39
C GLU A 183 -20.37 2.97 -6.15
N THR A 184 -20.41 3.05 -7.48
CA THR A 184 -21.22 2.16 -8.32
C THR A 184 -20.81 0.69 -8.14
N LEU A 185 -19.51 0.39 -8.06
CA LEU A 185 -19.02 -0.97 -7.82
C LEU A 185 -19.42 -1.51 -6.44
N CYS A 186 -19.48 -0.66 -5.41
CA CYS A 186 -19.98 -1.06 -4.09
C CYS A 186 -21.42 -1.59 -4.18
N LYS A 187 -22.27 -0.94 -4.98
CA LYS A 187 -23.65 -1.37 -5.19
C LYS A 187 -23.78 -2.61 -6.08
N GLU A 188 -23.18 -2.58 -7.27
CA GLU A 188 -23.44 -3.56 -8.32
C GLU A 188 -22.64 -4.85 -8.15
N ARG A 189 -21.45 -4.74 -7.53
CA ARG A 189 -20.49 -5.84 -7.44
C ARG A 189 -20.14 -6.18 -5.99
N GLY A 190 -20.79 -5.59 -4.99
CA GLY A 190 -20.54 -5.91 -3.58
C GLY A 190 -19.09 -5.62 -3.17
N VAL A 191 -18.52 -4.50 -3.62
CA VAL A 191 -17.21 -4.05 -3.14
C VAL A 191 -17.31 -3.68 -1.66
N ARG A 192 -16.38 -4.24 -0.85
CA ARG A 192 -16.31 -4.04 0.60
C ARG A 192 -14.98 -3.42 1.05
N LEU A 193 -14.06 -3.19 0.12
CA LEU A 193 -12.80 -2.52 0.34
C LEU A 193 -12.45 -1.62 -0.85
N ILE A 194 -12.16 -0.36 -0.56
CA ILE A 194 -11.63 0.61 -1.53
C ILE A 194 -10.20 0.95 -1.13
N ILE A 195 -9.28 0.87 -2.07
CA ILE A 195 -7.87 1.20 -1.86
C ILE A 195 -7.48 2.33 -2.80
N ILE A 196 -6.79 3.33 -2.27
CA ILE A 196 -6.10 4.36 -3.06
C ILE A 196 -4.62 4.29 -2.74
N ASP A 197 -3.83 3.80 -3.70
CA ASP A 197 -2.38 3.63 -3.58
C ASP A 197 -1.64 4.43 -4.67
N SER A 198 -1.15 5.65 -4.41
CA SER A 198 -1.27 6.45 -3.18
C SER A 198 -2.15 7.69 -3.35
N LEU A 199 -2.72 8.17 -2.25
CA LEU A 199 -3.65 9.31 -2.24
C LEU A 199 -3.01 10.58 -2.82
N MET A 200 -1.75 10.85 -2.46
CA MET A 200 -1.09 12.14 -2.72
C MET A 200 -0.20 12.15 -3.96
N ALA A 201 0.02 11.02 -4.65
CA ALA A 201 0.97 10.94 -5.76
C ALA A 201 0.71 12.00 -6.85
N LEU A 202 -0.51 12.02 -7.41
CA LEU A 202 -0.91 12.91 -8.50
C LEU A 202 -1.13 14.36 -8.03
N LEU A 203 -1.70 14.53 -6.83
CA LEU A 203 -1.93 15.85 -6.24
C LEU A 203 -0.62 16.60 -6.00
N ARG A 204 0.49 15.89 -5.73
CA ARG A 204 1.81 16.51 -5.54
C ARG A 204 2.46 16.94 -6.84
N SER A 205 2.23 16.23 -7.94
CA SER A 205 2.80 16.59 -9.25
C SER A 205 2.01 17.69 -9.95
N GLU A 206 0.69 17.73 -9.77
CA GLU A 206 -0.18 18.69 -10.48
C GLU A 206 -0.31 20.05 -9.77
N TYR A 207 -0.26 20.06 -8.43
CA TYR A 207 -0.47 21.27 -7.62
C TYR A 207 0.83 21.70 -6.93
N VAL A 208 1.79 22.14 -7.73
CA VAL A 208 3.11 22.60 -7.27
C VAL A 208 3.08 24.09 -6.93
N GLY A 209 3.76 24.46 -5.84
CA GLY A 209 3.93 25.85 -5.40
C GLY A 209 2.85 26.35 -4.44
N ILE A 210 3.19 27.40 -3.68
CA ILE A 210 2.37 27.93 -2.58
C ILE A 210 0.99 28.40 -3.09
N GLY A 211 0.92 29.03 -4.26
CA GLY A 211 -0.34 29.52 -4.85
C GLY A 211 -1.33 28.43 -5.25
N LYS A 212 -0.88 27.16 -5.37
CA LYS A 212 -1.74 26.01 -5.68
C LYS A 212 -2.08 25.17 -4.45
N LEU A 213 -1.65 25.58 -3.26
CA LEU A 213 -1.93 24.87 -2.01
C LEU A 213 -3.44 24.87 -1.70
N ALA A 214 -4.10 26.03 -1.74
CA ALA A 214 -5.52 26.14 -1.44
C ALA A 214 -6.42 25.25 -2.33
N PRO A 215 -6.30 25.27 -3.68
CA PRO A 215 -7.12 24.39 -4.52
C PRO A 215 -6.79 22.90 -4.30
N ARG A 216 -5.52 22.55 -4.04
CA ARG A 216 -5.14 21.17 -3.68
C ARG A 216 -5.81 20.72 -2.39
N GLN A 217 -5.80 21.57 -1.37
CA GLN A 217 -6.43 21.28 -0.08
C GLN A 217 -7.95 21.15 -0.23
N ALA A 218 -8.60 22.02 -1.01
CA ALA A 218 -10.03 21.91 -1.30
C ALA A 218 -10.38 20.60 -2.03
N LEU A 219 -9.58 20.21 -3.02
CA LEU A 219 -9.76 18.97 -3.75
C LEU A 219 -9.60 17.73 -2.86
N LEU A 220 -8.55 17.73 -2.04
CA LEU A 220 -8.28 16.67 -1.06
C LEU A 220 -9.43 16.54 -0.05
N ASN A 221 -9.98 17.67 0.42
CA ASN A 221 -11.14 17.67 1.32
C ASN A 221 -12.35 17.00 0.67
N ASN A 222 -12.63 17.32 -0.60
CA ASN A 222 -13.73 16.73 -1.34
C ASN A 222 -13.54 15.21 -1.53
N ILE A 223 -12.31 14.76 -1.82
CA ILE A 223 -11.98 13.34 -1.94
C ILE A 223 -12.26 12.61 -0.62
N ILE A 224 -11.73 13.12 0.49
CA ILE A 224 -11.86 12.48 1.81
C ILE A 224 -13.34 12.40 2.24
N HIS A 225 -14.10 13.49 2.10
CA HIS A 225 -15.53 13.48 2.43
C HIS A 225 -16.34 12.55 1.54
N THR A 226 -16.02 12.48 0.23
CA THR A 226 -16.68 11.55 -0.69
C THR A 226 -16.42 10.11 -0.28
N LEU A 227 -15.18 9.76 0.06
CA LEU A 227 -14.82 8.43 0.51
C LEU A 227 -15.45 8.08 1.86
N SER A 228 -15.51 9.00 2.82
CA SER A 228 -16.20 8.77 4.11
C SER A 228 -17.67 8.45 3.90
N ARG A 229 -18.33 9.23 3.04
CA ARG A 229 -19.71 8.98 2.67
C ARG A 229 -19.90 7.60 2.06
N ILE A 230 -19.03 7.19 1.13
CA ILE A 230 -19.10 5.87 0.49
C ILE A 230 -18.88 4.77 1.54
N ALA A 231 -17.87 4.93 2.41
CA ALA A 231 -17.54 3.99 3.47
C ALA A 231 -18.76 3.71 4.36
N GLU A 232 -19.39 4.76 4.87
CA GLU A 232 -20.57 4.66 5.75
C GLU A 232 -21.81 4.12 5.00
N THR A 233 -22.06 4.60 3.78
CA THR A 233 -23.25 4.21 3.00
C THR A 233 -23.25 2.74 2.62
N TYR A 234 -22.08 2.21 2.23
CA TYR A 234 -21.95 0.84 1.71
C TYR A 234 -21.29 -0.13 2.72
N ASN A 235 -21.01 0.36 3.92
CA ASN A 235 -20.22 -0.31 4.96
C ASN A 235 -18.93 -0.95 4.40
N CYS A 236 -18.17 -0.19 3.59
CA CYS A 236 -16.89 -0.66 3.06
C CYS A 236 -15.72 -0.02 3.82
N GLY A 237 -14.59 -0.72 3.91
CA GLY A 237 -13.35 -0.14 4.43
C GLY A 237 -12.64 0.69 3.35
N VAL A 238 -11.99 1.79 3.74
CA VAL A 238 -11.21 2.62 2.81
C VAL A 238 -9.76 2.73 3.27
N LEU A 239 -8.83 2.19 2.49
CA LEU A 239 -7.40 2.30 2.73
C LEU A 239 -6.80 3.40 1.86
N LEU A 240 -6.16 4.36 2.50
CA LEU A 240 -5.40 5.43 1.85
C LEU A 240 -3.93 5.21 2.15
N THR A 241 -3.11 4.93 1.14
CA THR A 241 -1.67 4.97 1.35
C THR A 241 -1.15 6.38 1.14
N ASN A 242 -0.16 6.75 1.93
CA ASN A 242 0.45 8.06 1.82
C ASN A 242 1.97 8.02 2.09
N GLN A 243 2.68 8.98 1.53
CA GLN A 243 4.11 9.13 1.76
C GLN A 243 4.35 10.17 2.86
N VAL A 244 5.52 10.10 3.50
CA VAL A 244 5.97 11.15 4.43
C VAL A 244 6.77 12.21 3.66
N SER A 245 6.65 13.46 4.10
CA SER A 245 7.58 14.51 3.71
C SER A 245 8.46 14.84 4.90
N VAL A 246 9.77 14.94 4.67
CA VAL A 246 10.67 15.47 5.69
C VAL A 246 10.42 16.97 5.79
N LYS A 247 9.96 17.45 6.94
CA LYS A 247 10.06 18.88 7.26
C LYS A 247 11.39 19.08 7.97
N MET A 248 12.31 19.83 7.35
CA MET A 248 13.47 20.35 8.08
C MET A 248 13.02 21.58 8.86
N MET A 249 12.89 21.45 10.18
CA MET A 249 12.57 22.57 11.07
C MET A 249 13.60 22.62 12.20
N GLY A 250 14.71 23.33 11.95
CA GLY A 250 15.83 23.42 12.91
C GLY A 250 16.49 22.07 13.19
N MET A 251 16.92 21.85 14.45
CA MET A 251 17.64 20.64 14.88
C MET A 251 16.76 19.38 15.02
N PHE A 252 15.47 19.45 14.65
CA PHE A 252 14.52 18.34 14.72
C PHE A 252 13.90 18.09 13.34
N SER A 253 14.02 16.85 12.85
CA SER A 253 13.29 16.37 11.68
C SER A 253 12.03 15.62 12.13
N SER A 254 10.85 16.12 11.73
CA SER A 254 9.61 15.35 11.88
C SER A 254 9.21 14.74 10.54
N ASN A 255 8.88 13.45 10.55
CA ASN A 255 8.35 12.73 9.40
C ASN A 255 6.83 12.80 9.42
N ASP A 256 6.29 13.93 8.98
CA ASP A 256 4.84 14.13 8.91
C ASP A 256 4.27 13.55 7.60
N ALA A 257 3.04 13.02 7.67
CA ALA A 257 2.28 12.62 6.49
C ALA A 257 2.00 13.82 5.57
N ILE A 258 1.96 13.58 4.27
CA ILE A 258 1.69 14.61 3.27
C ILE A 258 0.17 14.90 3.18
N GLY A 259 -0.22 16.14 2.93
CA GLY A 259 -1.64 16.54 2.84
C GLY A 259 -2.12 17.34 4.05
N GLY A 260 -1.31 17.40 5.10
CA GLY A 260 -1.52 18.28 6.25
C GLY A 260 -2.78 17.95 7.05
N ASN A 261 -3.38 18.97 7.64
CA ASN A 261 -4.48 18.81 8.59
C ASN A 261 -5.75 18.18 7.99
N ILE A 262 -5.95 18.27 6.67
CA ILE A 262 -7.15 17.72 6.02
C ILE A 262 -7.17 16.20 6.10
N VAL A 263 -6.06 15.55 5.73
CA VAL A 263 -5.97 14.08 5.85
C VAL A 263 -5.94 13.68 7.32
N ALA A 264 -5.25 14.46 8.16
CA ALA A 264 -5.17 14.21 9.58
C ALA A 264 -6.53 14.21 10.28
N HIS A 265 -7.41 15.16 9.98
CA HIS A 265 -8.74 15.25 10.59
C HIS A 265 -9.82 14.45 9.85
N GLY A 266 -9.59 14.11 8.58
CA GLY A 266 -10.58 13.42 7.77
C GLY A 266 -10.45 11.89 7.75
N CYS A 267 -9.31 11.34 8.19
CA CYS A 267 -9.16 9.90 8.39
C CYS A 267 -9.48 9.54 9.84
N HIS A 268 -10.14 8.40 10.04
CA HIS A 268 -10.49 7.90 11.37
C HIS A 268 -9.28 7.24 12.03
N PHE A 269 -8.53 6.45 11.25
CA PHE A 269 -7.31 5.80 11.72
C PHE A 269 -6.12 6.29 10.92
N ARG A 270 -5.01 6.53 11.62
CA ARG A 270 -3.74 6.91 11.00
C ARG A 270 -2.63 6.04 11.58
N VAL A 271 -2.04 5.23 10.71
CA VAL A 271 -1.01 4.26 11.08
C VAL A 271 0.29 4.59 10.36
N MET A 272 1.34 4.81 11.15
CA MET A 272 2.67 5.08 10.62
C MET A 272 3.47 3.78 10.49
N PHE A 273 3.93 3.49 9.27
CA PHE A 273 4.81 2.37 8.99
C PHE A 273 6.28 2.81 8.98
N LYS A 274 7.12 2.07 9.68
CA LYS A 274 8.57 2.26 9.74
C LYS A 274 9.33 1.00 9.35
N THR A 275 10.46 1.19 8.68
CA THR A 275 11.41 0.11 8.38
C THR A 275 12.27 -0.18 9.61
N LYS A 276 12.41 -1.46 9.98
CA LYS A 276 13.26 -1.90 11.10
C LYS A 276 14.53 -2.62 10.63
N GLY A 277 14.46 -3.34 9.51
CA GLY A 277 15.59 -4.07 8.95
C GLY A 277 15.13 -5.30 8.16
N PHE A 278 16.06 -6.24 8.00
CA PHE A 278 15.83 -7.55 7.39
C PHE A 278 15.86 -8.64 8.47
N SER A 279 15.05 -9.68 8.30
CA SER A 279 15.19 -10.93 9.05
C SER A 279 16.33 -11.78 8.45
N SER A 280 16.74 -12.82 9.17
CA SER A 280 17.71 -13.81 8.69
C SER A 280 17.27 -14.52 7.40
N ASN A 281 15.96 -14.57 7.11
CA ASN A 281 15.39 -15.19 5.92
C ASN A 281 15.11 -14.18 4.79
N ASN A 282 15.80 -13.04 4.77
CA ASN A 282 15.64 -11.97 3.78
C ASN A 282 14.23 -11.36 3.70
N SER A 283 13.39 -11.60 4.71
CA SER A 283 12.10 -10.95 4.85
C SER A 283 12.24 -9.58 5.51
N LEU A 284 11.30 -8.71 5.21
CA LEU A 284 11.40 -7.30 5.53
C LEU A 284 10.64 -7.00 6.82
N LYS A 285 11.38 -6.82 7.93
CA LYS A 285 10.79 -6.49 9.23
C LYS A 285 10.34 -5.03 9.27
N ARG A 286 9.12 -4.79 9.73
CA ARG A 286 8.46 -3.48 9.79
C ARG A 286 7.84 -3.26 11.17
N ARG A 287 7.58 -1.99 11.48
CA ARG A 287 6.86 -1.55 12.68
C ARG A 287 5.69 -0.67 12.27
N ALA A 288 4.52 -0.95 12.79
CA ALA A 288 3.33 -0.11 12.67
C ALA A 288 3.07 0.59 14.02
N ILE A 289 2.65 1.84 13.95
CA ILE A 289 2.37 2.69 15.13
C ILE A 289 1.03 3.38 14.87
N ILE A 290 0.08 3.25 15.79
CA ILE A 290 -1.15 4.06 15.77
C ILE A 290 -0.78 5.47 16.17
N VAL A 291 -0.99 6.41 15.25
CA VAL A 291 -0.71 7.83 15.46
C VAL A 291 -1.98 8.59 15.80
N ASP A 292 -3.10 8.16 15.22
CA ASP A 292 -4.41 8.74 15.47
C ASP A 292 -5.49 7.67 15.34
N ALA A 293 -6.39 7.63 16.31
CA ALA A 293 -7.54 6.73 16.37
C ALA A 293 -8.54 7.27 17.42
N PRO A 294 -9.86 7.29 17.13
CA PRO A 294 -10.84 7.84 18.06
C PRO A 294 -11.07 6.94 19.29
N ASP A 295 -10.95 5.63 19.11
CA ASP A 295 -11.36 4.58 20.06
C ASP A 295 -10.20 3.70 20.53
N LEU A 296 -9.00 3.84 19.95
CA LEU A 296 -7.84 3.00 20.26
C LEU A 296 -6.71 3.79 20.93
N PRO A 297 -6.07 3.22 21.97
CA PRO A 297 -4.89 3.83 22.55
C PRO A 297 -3.71 3.82 21.57
N PRO A 298 -2.72 4.72 21.73
CA PRO A 298 -1.48 4.68 20.97
C PRO A 298 -0.72 3.37 21.23
N GLU A 299 -0.80 2.44 20.29
CA GLU A 299 -0.11 1.16 20.32
C GLU A 299 0.79 0.97 19.10
N GLU A 300 1.68 -0.01 19.19
CA GLU A 300 2.56 -0.38 18.11
C GLU A 300 2.78 -1.89 18.05
N CYS A 301 3.09 -2.38 16.86
CA CYS A 301 3.45 -3.76 16.66
C CYS A 301 4.55 -3.88 15.61
N GLU A 302 5.22 -5.03 15.62
CA GLU A 302 6.11 -5.42 14.54
C GLU A 302 5.43 -6.48 13.66
N PHE A 303 5.76 -6.46 12.37
CA PHE A 303 5.26 -7.42 11.40
C PHE A 303 6.29 -7.60 10.29
N PHE A 304 6.09 -8.61 9.45
CA PHE A 304 6.98 -8.93 8.34
C PHE A 304 6.26 -8.78 7.01
N ILE A 305 7.00 -8.29 6.02
CA ILE A 305 6.62 -8.41 4.62
C ILE A 305 7.34 -9.63 4.06
N THR A 306 6.56 -10.60 3.60
CA THR A 306 7.03 -11.86 3.03
C THR A 306 6.65 -11.94 1.55
N ALA A 307 7.09 -13.00 0.85
CA ALA A 307 6.65 -13.27 -0.52
C ALA A 307 5.12 -13.39 -0.64
N ALA A 308 4.46 -13.91 0.40
CA ALA A 308 3.02 -14.13 0.49
C ALA A 308 2.28 -13.06 1.33
N GLY A 309 2.79 -11.82 1.35
CA GLY A 309 2.12 -10.67 1.96
C GLY A 309 2.55 -10.39 3.41
N VAL A 310 1.70 -9.68 4.14
CA VAL A 310 1.93 -9.25 5.53
C VAL A 310 1.72 -10.41 6.50
N ALA A 311 2.67 -10.65 7.40
CA ALA A 311 2.63 -11.78 8.35
C ALA A 311 3.27 -11.43 9.70
N ASP A 312 3.00 -12.25 10.72
CA ASP A 312 3.61 -12.11 12.06
C ASP A 312 5.04 -12.68 12.13
N THR A 313 5.35 -13.65 11.27
CA THR A 313 6.65 -14.32 11.20
C THR A 313 7.29 -14.11 9.84
N ASP A 314 8.60 -14.30 9.77
CA ASP A 314 9.37 -14.23 8.53
C ASP A 314 9.15 -15.43 7.59
N LYS A 315 8.65 -16.54 8.14
CA LYS A 315 8.21 -17.73 7.40
C LYS A 315 6.70 -17.77 7.34
N VAL A 316 6.18 -18.14 6.18
CA VAL A 316 4.76 -18.32 5.93
C VAL A 316 4.60 -19.59 5.12
N ASP A 317 3.78 -20.50 5.62
CA ASP A 317 3.43 -21.72 4.89
C ASP A 317 2.48 -21.35 3.74
N ILE A 318 2.86 -21.71 2.52
CA ILE A 318 2.02 -21.55 1.35
C ILE A 318 1.39 -22.93 1.10
N LEU A 319 0.06 -22.98 1.05
CA LEU A 319 -0.66 -24.22 0.77
C LEU A 319 -0.33 -24.71 -0.64
N ASP A 320 0.00 -26.00 -0.78
CA ASP A 320 0.20 -26.65 -2.07
C ASP A 320 -1.10 -26.59 -2.88
N THR A 321 -1.16 -25.62 -3.79
CA THR A 321 -2.32 -25.38 -4.65
C THR A 321 -1.90 -25.63 -6.10
N PRO A 322 -2.58 -26.52 -6.86
CA PRO A 322 -2.23 -26.85 -8.24
C PRO A 322 -2.18 -25.61 -9.15
N GLY A 323 -1.27 -25.61 -10.14
CA GLY A 323 -1.30 -24.63 -11.25
C GLY A 323 -0.25 -23.51 -11.23
N LEU A 324 0.82 -23.65 -10.46
CA LEU A 324 1.94 -22.70 -10.48
C LEU A 324 3.22 -23.47 -10.09
N ASP A 325 4.02 -23.91 -11.08
CA ASP A 325 5.43 -24.32 -10.88
C ASP A 325 6.26 -23.03 -10.78
N PHE A 326 6.65 -22.64 -9.56
CA PHE A 326 7.50 -21.47 -9.37
C PHE A 326 8.65 -21.84 -8.45
N GLU A 327 9.86 -21.76 -9.01
CA GLU A 327 11.06 -21.55 -8.21
C GLU A 327 10.91 -20.18 -7.55
N VAL A 328 11.07 -20.14 -6.23
CA VAL A 328 11.15 -18.87 -5.50
C VAL A 328 12.46 -18.20 -5.93
N GLU A 329 12.40 -17.35 -6.97
CA GLU A 329 13.48 -16.40 -7.20
C GLU A 329 13.64 -15.58 -5.91
N LYS A 330 14.82 -15.68 -5.29
CA LYS A 330 15.22 -14.86 -4.17
C LYS A 330 15.20 -13.40 -4.64
N LEU A 331 14.09 -12.72 -4.41
CA LEU A 331 13.82 -11.36 -4.91
C LEU A 331 14.75 -10.26 -4.38
N TYR A 332 15.80 -10.58 -3.61
CA TYR A 332 16.77 -9.63 -3.07
C TYR A 332 18.13 -10.30 -2.85
N GLU A 333 18.73 -10.85 -3.90
CA GLU A 333 20.20 -10.78 -3.99
C GLU A 333 20.52 -9.41 -4.62
N GLU A 334 21.39 -8.68 -3.93
CA GLU A 334 21.69 -7.26 -4.07
C GLU A 334 21.75 -6.74 -5.52
N GLU A 335 20.90 -5.76 -5.87
CA GLU A 335 21.25 -4.79 -6.92
C GLU A 335 22.33 -3.84 -6.37
N GLY A 336 23.56 -4.32 -6.37
CA GLY A 336 24.75 -3.50 -6.40
C GLY A 336 25.08 -3.19 -7.86
N SER A 337 24.76 -1.98 -8.30
CA SER A 337 25.36 -1.28 -9.46
C SER A 337 25.63 -2.10 -10.72
N THR A 338 24.70 -2.08 -11.67
CA THR A 338 25.00 -2.36 -13.08
C THR A 338 25.76 -1.17 -13.70
N SER A 339 27.08 -1.25 -13.67
CA SER A 339 27.92 -0.89 -14.81
C SER A 339 28.79 -2.11 -15.11
N GLU A 340 28.61 -2.68 -16.30
CA GLU A 340 29.32 -3.84 -16.80
C GLU A 340 30.84 -3.73 -16.56
N SER A 341 31.36 -4.57 -15.66
CA SER A 341 32.73 -5.07 -15.70
C SER A 341 32.72 -6.46 -15.06
N GLN A 342 33.33 -7.42 -15.73
CA GLN A 342 33.41 -8.81 -15.30
C GLN A 342 33.90 -8.90 -13.85
N ASP A 343 33.04 -9.33 -12.92
CA ASP A 343 33.39 -9.46 -11.51
C ASP A 343 34.53 -10.48 -11.34
N SER A 344 35.72 -9.96 -11.07
CA SER A 344 36.87 -10.73 -10.66
C SER A 344 36.70 -11.13 -9.20
N ASN A 345 36.67 -12.44 -8.91
CA ASN A 345 36.61 -13.00 -7.55
C ASN A 345 37.79 -12.57 -6.63
N LEU A 346 38.68 -11.68 -7.09
CA LEU A 346 39.87 -11.20 -6.39
C LEU A 346 39.57 -10.36 -5.14
N ILE A 347 38.46 -9.61 -5.12
CA ILE A 347 38.09 -8.79 -3.96
C ILE A 347 37.70 -9.62 -2.73
N SER A 348 37.35 -10.89 -2.95
CA SER A 348 37.02 -11.83 -1.87
C SER A 348 38.27 -12.42 -1.19
N VAL A 349 39.47 -12.19 -1.74
CA VAL A 349 40.73 -12.61 -1.12
C VAL A 349 41.11 -11.63 0.00
N LYS A 350 41.22 -12.15 1.22
CA LYS A 350 41.59 -11.36 2.39
C LYS A 350 42.93 -10.63 2.16
N GLY A 351 42.89 -9.30 2.31
CA GLY A 351 44.05 -8.43 2.12
C GLY A 351 44.09 -7.71 0.76
N ILE A 352 43.17 -7.99 -0.17
CA ILE A 352 43.05 -7.29 -1.45
C ILE A 352 41.91 -6.26 -1.35
N GLY A 353 42.23 -4.97 -1.55
CA GLY A 353 41.25 -3.88 -1.61
C GLY A 353 40.85 -3.53 -3.04
N LYS A 354 39.78 -2.73 -3.21
CA LYS A 354 39.27 -2.31 -4.55
C LYS A 354 40.35 -1.72 -5.47
N GLY A 355 41.20 -0.82 -4.96
CA GLY A 355 42.28 -0.22 -5.76
C GLY A 355 43.38 -1.22 -6.15
N THR A 356 43.56 -2.29 -5.38
CA THR A 356 44.48 -3.38 -5.72
C THR A 356 43.90 -4.27 -6.82
N VAL A 357 42.58 -4.49 -6.82
CA VAL A 357 41.89 -5.27 -7.88
C VAL A 357 42.02 -4.59 -9.24
N GLU A 358 41.86 -3.27 -9.29
CA GLU A 358 42.06 -2.49 -10.53
C GLU A 358 43.50 -2.61 -11.05
N GLY A 359 44.49 -2.53 -10.16
CA GLY A 359 45.90 -2.71 -10.51
C GLY A 359 46.24 -4.13 -10.99
N LEU A 360 45.63 -5.15 -10.38
CA LEU A 360 45.77 -6.55 -10.80
C LEU A 360 45.13 -6.80 -12.17
N GLY A 361 43.94 -6.23 -12.40
CA GLY A 361 43.25 -6.31 -13.69
C GLY A 361 44.07 -5.70 -14.83
N ALA A 362 44.73 -4.56 -14.58
CA ALA A 362 45.64 -3.93 -15.55
C ALA A 362 46.87 -4.79 -15.89
N LEU A 363 47.25 -5.73 -15.02
CA LEU A 363 48.34 -6.69 -15.22
C LEU A 363 47.86 -8.04 -15.77
N GLY A 364 46.60 -8.14 -16.18
CA GLY A 364 46.01 -9.36 -16.74
C GLY A 364 45.60 -10.40 -15.69
N ILE A 365 45.64 -10.06 -14.40
CA ILE A 365 45.17 -10.91 -13.31
C ILE A 365 43.70 -10.60 -13.08
N ILE A 366 42.81 -11.40 -13.68
CA ILE A 366 41.35 -11.19 -13.66
C ILE A 366 40.62 -12.25 -12.84
N SER A 367 41.32 -13.30 -12.37
CA SER A 367 40.76 -14.35 -11.53
C SER A 367 41.69 -14.74 -10.37
N VAL A 368 41.11 -15.37 -9.34
CA VAL A 368 41.87 -15.91 -8.20
C VAL A 368 42.86 -16.99 -8.64
N ILE A 369 42.55 -17.71 -9.73
CA ILE A 369 43.42 -18.73 -10.33
C ILE A 369 44.65 -18.06 -10.95
N ASP A 370 44.46 -16.96 -11.69
CA ASP A 370 45.58 -16.20 -12.28
C ASP A 370 46.48 -15.66 -11.17
N LEU A 371 45.89 -15.13 -10.09
CA LEU A 371 46.65 -14.63 -8.94
C LEU A 371 47.46 -15.74 -8.26
N VAL A 372 46.89 -16.94 -8.11
CA VAL A 372 47.56 -18.10 -7.48
C VAL A 372 48.71 -18.64 -8.35
N ASN A 373 48.59 -18.51 -9.67
CA ASN A 373 49.59 -19.00 -10.62
C ASN A 373 50.64 -17.94 -11.02
N ALA A 374 50.42 -16.67 -10.67
CA ALA A 374 51.36 -15.58 -10.94
C ALA A 374 52.65 -15.71 -10.11
N ASP A 375 53.77 -15.32 -10.71
CA ASP A 375 55.04 -15.19 -9.99
C ASP A 375 54.97 -14.00 -9.02
N PRO A 376 55.15 -14.20 -7.69
CA PRO A 376 55.08 -13.14 -6.70
C PRO A 376 56.10 -12.01 -6.89
N ASP A 377 57.29 -12.32 -7.43
CA ASP A 377 58.35 -11.33 -7.64
C ASP A 377 58.08 -10.50 -8.90
N ASP A 378 57.56 -11.12 -9.96
CA ASP A 378 57.14 -10.41 -11.17
C ASP A 378 55.93 -9.50 -10.89
N LEU A 379 54.93 -10.01 -10.16
CA LEU A 379 53.71 -9.26 -9.87
C LEU A 379 53.96 -8.08 -8.92
N SER A 380 54.80 -8.26 -7.90
CA SER A 380 55.14 -7.18 -6.96
C SER A 380 56.03 -6.10 -7.59
N SER A 381 56.83 -6.43 -8.61
CA SER A 381 57.61 -5.44 -9.36
C SER A 381 56.75 -4.51 -10.22
N LYS A 382 55.56 -4.97 -10.63
CA LYS A 382 54.65 -4.25 -11.54
C LYS A 382 53.46 -3.62 -10.82
N LEU A 383 53.13 -4.08 -9.61
CA LEU A 383 52.00 -3.60 -8.82
C LEU A 383 52.46 -2.61 -7.74
N SER A 384 52.05 -1.36 -7.85
CA SER A 384 52.44 -0.32 -6.90
C SER A 384 51.87 -0.60 -5.49
N GLY A 385 52.76 -0.55 -4.48
CA GLY A 385 52.37 -0.73 -3.07
C GLY A 385 52.23 -2.17 -2.59
N ALA A 386 52.57 -3.18 -3.42
CA ALA A 386 52.61 -4.58 -3.01
C ALA A 386 54.05 -5.10 -2.98
N SER A 387 54.43 -5.81 -1.91
CA SER A 387 55.70 -6.54 -1.85
C SER A 387 55.51 -8.00 -2.23
N SER A 388 56.57 -8.73 -2.63
CA SER A 388 56.47 -10.18 -2.90
C SER A 388 55.89 -10.96 -1.72
N LYS A 389 56.19 -10.52 -0.47
CA LYS A 389 55.60 -11.09 0.75
C LYS A 389 54.08 -10.87 0.82
N THR A 390 53.62 -9.69 0.42
CA THR A 390 52.19 -9.34 0.38
C THR A 390 51.46 -10.18 -0.66
N VAL A 391 52.06 -10.37 -1.85
CA VAL A 391 51.49 -11.21 -2.92
C VAL A 391 51.40 -12.68 -2.48
N LEU A 392 52.45 -13.22 -1.84
CA LEU A 392 52.43 -14.56 -1.27
C LEU A 392 51.34 -14.74 -0.20
N GLU A 393 51.09 -13.71 0.61
CA GLU A 393 50.02 -13.72 1.61
C GLU A 393 48.63 -13.75 0.96
N TRP A 394 48.41 -12.98 -0.12
CA TRP A 394 47.19 -13.05 -0.91
C TRP A 394 46.97 -14.43 -1.53
N GLN A 395 48.01 -15.02 -2.12
CA GLN A 395 47.95 -16.38 -2.69
C GLN A 395 47.64 -17.44 -1.63
N LYS A 396 48.21 -17.30 -0.43
CA LYS A 396 47.91 -18.19 0.71
C LYS A 396 46.46 -18.06 1.17
N ASN A 397 45.95 -16.83 1.28
CA ASN A 397 44.57 -16.56 1.66
C ASN A 397 43.58 -17.05 0.60
N ALA A 398 43.91 -16.91 -0.69
CA ALA A 398 43.15 -17.43 -1.81
C ALA A 398 43.03 -18.97 -1.81
N LYS A 399 44.10 -19.67 -1.44
CA LYS A 399 44.08 -21.14 -1.29
C LYS A 399 43.28 -21.58 -0.05
N ALA A 400 43.33 -20.80 1.03
CA ALA A 400 42.64 -21.11 2.28
C ALA A 400 41.12 -20.86 2.24
N SER A 401 40.65 -19.96 1.38
CA SER A 401 39.23 -19.61 1.26
C SER A 401 38.40 -20.62 0.44
N GLY A 402 39.01 -21.66 -0.12
CA GLY A 402 38.32 -22.66 -0.95
C GLY A 402 37.85 -22.12 -2.31
N LEU A 403 38.28 -20.92 -2.69
CA LEU A 403 37.96 -20.25 -3.96
C LEU A 403 38.68 -20.87 -5.17
N VAL A 404 39.66 -21.74 -4.91
CA VAL A 404 40.33 -22.57 -5.91
C VAL A 404 40.10 -24.02 -5.49
N LYS A 405 39.23 -24.74 -6.20
CA LYS A 405 39.15 -26.21 -6.07
C LYS A 405 40.39 -26.80 -6.72
N ALA A 406 41.00 -27.78 -6.04
CA ALA A 406 42.14 -28.54 -6.55
C ALA A 406 41.83 -29.22 -7.90
#